data_AF-A0A849SVJ2-F1
#
_entry.id   AF-A0A849SVJ2-F1
#
_cell.length_a   1.000
_cell.length_b   1.000
_cell.length_c   1.000
_cell.angle_alpha   90.00
_cell.angle_beta   90.00
_cell.angle_gamma   90.00
#
_symmetry.space_group_name_H-M   'P 1'
#
loop_
_entity.id
_entity.type
_entity.pdbx_description
1 polymer ?
#
loop_
_entity_poly.entity_id
_entity_poly.type
_entity_poly.pdbx_seq_one_letter_code
_entity_poly.pdbx_strand_id
1 'polypeptide(L)'
;MKIVQRITRLIIPVILLCIMSSCSNLSKNTIKEGSFSLRNGVVADKKWIEELKLARLSWYHEMTLQFDLMMGNIMPQSGFNFWFSKSELDQMSKCIDFRLVVSYTQDSTVIPNSYLLEQLKQSGFQKIELSDFKTHFLQHPDSELNSFKLYQVFGACRVEKSDKPLILNFPGYSEISLN
;
A
#
# COMPACT_ATOMS: atom_id res chain seq x y z
N MET A 1 46.01 33.18 21.94
CA MET A 1 45.75 31.73 22.12
C MET A 1 44.66 31.40 23.16
N LYS A 2 44.59 32.05 24.34
CA LYS A 2 43.60 31.73 25.39
C LYS A 2 42.12 32.03 25.04
N ILE A 3 41.86 32.99 24.15
CA ILE A 3 40.49 33.36 23.73
C ILE A 3 39.85 32.26 22.87
N VAL A 4 40.62 31.67 21.94
CA VAL A 4 40.14 30.59 21.07
C VAL A 4 39.71 29.37 21.90
N GLN A 5 40.52 28.96 22.88
CA GLN A 5 40.19 27.86 23.81
C GLN A 5 38.92 28.10 24.65
N ARG A 6 38.62 29.35 25.03
CA ARG A 6 37.39 29.70 25.75
C ARG A 6 36.16 29.62 24.86
N ILE A 7 36.29 30.05 23.61
CA ILE A 7 35.22 29.98 22.61
C ILE A 7 34.90 28.52 22.28
N THR A 8 35.90 27.65 22.09
CA THR A 8 35.66 26.22 21.81
C THR A 8 34.95 25.50 22.96
N ARG A 9 35.26 25.84 24.22
CA ARG A 9 34.60 25.25 25.41
C ARG A 9 33.13 25.63 25.56
N LEU A 10 32.71 26.80 25.05
CA LEU A 10 31.32 27.27 25.12
C LEU A 10 30.49 26.83 23.91
N ILE A 11 31.12 26.65 22.74
CA ILE A 11 30.42 26.25 21.51
C ILE A 11 30.03 24.77 21.55
N ILE A 12 30.89 23.88 22.05
CA ILE A 12 30.62 22.43 22.10
C ILE A 12 29.32 22.08 22.86
N PRO A 13 29.06 22.58 24.08
CA PRO A 13 27.83 22.25 24.80
C PRO A 13 26.57 22.84 24.13
N VAL A 14 26.67 24.00 23.47
CA VAL A 14 25.56 24.59 22.73
C VAL A 14 25.20 23.75 21.50
N ILE A 15 26.20 23.26 20.76
CA ILE A 15 25.99 22.33 19.64
C ILE A 15 25.37 21.02 20.15
N LEU A 16 25.83 20.48 21.28
CA LEU A 16 25.27 19.27 21.88
C LEU A 16 23.79 19.45 22.26
N LEU A 17 23.43 20.62 22.80
CA LEU A 17 22.06 20.95 23.17
C LEU A 17 21.14 21.06 21.94
N CYS A 18 21.62 21.67 20.85
CA CYS A 18 20.86 21.79 19.59
C CYS A 18 20.64 20.43 18.91
N ILE A 19 21.59 19.50 19.01
CA ILE A 19 21.44 18.13 18.48
C ILE A 19 20.36 17.37 19.27
N MET A 20 20.30 17.55 20.59
CA MET A 20 19.29 16.88 21.44
C MET A 20 17.86 17.41 21.24
N SER A 21 17.67 18.68 20.88
CA SER A 21 16.33 19.27 20.68
C SER A 21 15.66 18.90 19.35
N SER A 22 16.40 18.35 18.39
CA SER A 22 15.93 18.18 17.00
C SER A 22 15.07 16.93 16.76
N CYS A 23 14.84 16.08 17.76
CA CYS A 23 14.13 14.80 17.61
C CYS A 23 12.64 14.82 18.02
N SER A 24 12.05 15.97 18.36
CA SER A 24 10.76 16.00 19.07
C SER A 24 9.51 16.13 18.19
N ASN A 25 9.62 16.14 16.86
CA ASN A 25 8.48 16.45 15.99
C ASN A 25 8.08 15.32 15.03
N LEU A 26 8.00 14.09 15.54
CA LEU A 26 7.36 12.99 14.84
C LEU A 26 5.90 12.91 15.31
N SER A 27 4.95 13.15 14.40
CA SER A 27 3.54 12.88 14.65
C SER A 27 3.38 11.42 15.06
N LYS A 28 2.61 11.17 16.13
CA LYS A 28 2.28 9.80 16.56
C LYS A 28 1.61 8.99 15.44
N ASN A 29 0.91 9.66 14.53
CA ASN A 29 0.29 9.01 13.38
C ASN A 29 1.02 9.46 12.11
N THR A 30 1.59 8.51 11.39
CA THR A 30 2.36 8.76 10.17
C THR A 30 1.85 7.88 9.04
N ILE A 31 1.82 8.41 7.82
CA ILE A 31 1.60 7.62 6.62
C ILE A 31 2.90 7.55 5.84
N LYS A 32 3.24 6.36 5.34
CA LYS A 32 4.39 6.12 4.47
C LYS A 32 3.91 5.71 3.10
N GLU A 33 4.44 6.38 2.09
CA GLU A 33 4.22 6.06 0.69
C GLU A 33 5.41 5.24 0.17
N GLY A 34 5.13 4.32 -0.75
CA GLY A 34 6.13 3.51 -1.41
C GLY A 34 5.57 2.82 -2.64
N SER A 35 6.35 1.89 -3.17
CA SER A 35 5.93 1.02 -4.26
C SER A 35 6.31 -0.42 -3.96
N PHE A 36 5.48 -1.33 -4.44
CA PHE A 36 5.74 -2.76 -4.44
C PHE A 36 5.67 -3.25 -5.88
N SER A 37 6.60 -4.11 -6.26
CA SER A 37 6.67 -4.66 -7.61
C SER A 37 6.79 -6.17 -7.54
N LEU A 38 5.85 -6.85 -8.17
CA LEU A 38 5.94 -8.29 -8.39
C LEU A 38 6.59 -8.51 -9.75
N ARG A 39 7.75 -9.17 -9.77
CA ARG A 39 8.60 -9.26 -10.97
C ARG A 39 8.68 -10.65 -11.52
N ASN A 40 8.32 -10.79 -12.79
CA ASN A 40 8.49 -11.99 -13.59
C ASN A 40 7.83 -13.22 -12.95
N GLY A 41 7.82 -14.33 -13.68
CA GLY A 41 7.60 -15.61 -13.06
C GLY A 41 7.42 -16.71 -14.08
N VAL A 42 7.26 -17.90 -13.55
CA VAL A 42 7.03 -19.11 -14.33
C VAL A 42 5.94 -19.91 -13.64
N VAL A 43 4.90 -20.27 -14.38
CA VAL A 43 3.87 -21.21 -13.94
C VAL A 43 3.75 -22.28 -15.01
N ALA A 44 4.12 -23.52 -14.66
CA ALA A 44 4.25 -24.63 -15.61
C ALA A 44 5.15 -24.26 -16.81
N ASP A 45 4.59 -24.22 -18.02
CA ASP A 45 5.26 -23.87 -19.27
C ASP A 45 5.14 -22.37 -19.64
N LYS A 46 4.36 -21.60 -18.86
CA LYS A 46 4.12 -20.17 -19.12
C LYS A 46 5.13 -19.32 -18.37
N LYS A 47 5.71 -18.34 -19.08
CA LYS A 47 6.60 -17.33 -18.52
C LYS A 47 6.07 -15.94 -18.87
N TRP A 48 6.23 -15.01 -17.95
CA TRP A 48 5.97 -13.60 -18.20
C TRP A 48 7.14 -12.77 -17.69
N ILE A 49 7.41 -11.68 -18.40
CA ILE A 49 8.51 -10.73 -18.12
C ILE A 49 7.93 -9.39 -17.59
N GLU A 50 6.61 -9.31 -17.46
CA GLU A 50 5.93 -8.11 -16.98
C GLU A 50 6.11 -7.92 -15.47
N GLU A 51 6.09 -6.65 -15.05
CA GLU A 51 6.15 -6.24 -13.65
C GLU A 51 4.78 -5.70 -13.23
N LEU A 52 4.18 -6.29 -12.19
CA LEU A 52 2.98 -5.77 -11.57
C LEU A 52 3.37 -4.76 -10.50
N LYS A 53 3.16 -3.47 -10.81
CA LYS A 53 3.48 -2.36 -9.91
C LYS A 53 2.26 -1.95 -9.10
N LEU A 54 2.40 -1.95 -7.79
CA LEU A 54 1.41 -1.51 -6.83
C LEU A 54 1.96 -0.28 -6.07
N ALA A 55 1.19 0.79 -6.00
CA ALA A 55 1.44 1.88 -5.07
C ALA A 55 1.14 1.38 -3.65
N ARG A 56 2.05 1.64 -2.70
CA ARG A 56 1.92 1.21 -1.31
C ARG A 56 1.71 2.41 -0.40
N LEU A 57 0.71 2.31 0.47
CA LEU A 57 0.43 3.24 1.55
C LEU A 57 0.38 2.47 2.86
N SER A 58 1.13 2.91 3.85
CA SER A 58 1.23 2.24 5.15
C SER A 58 0.97 3.25 6.27
N TRP A 59 0.02 2.95 7.14
CA TRP A 59 -0.37 3.78 8.28
C TRP A 59 0.27 3.24 9.55
N TYR A 60 1.05 4.10 10.21
CA TYR A 60 1.78 3.79 11.42
C TYR A 60 1.28 4.61 12.60
N HIS A 61 1.05 3.93 13.72
CA HIS A 61 0.99 4.57 15.04
C HIS A 61 2.35 4.39 15.72
N GLU A 62 3.08 5.48 15.88
CA GLU A 62 4.47 5.54 16.31
C GLU A 62 5.36 4.69 15.38
N MET A 63 5.81 3.53 15.84
CA MET A 63 6.59 2.57 15.04
C MET A 63 5.81 1.30 14.67
N THR A 64 4.51 1.27 14.94
CA THR A 64 3.65 0.08 14.80
C THR A 64 2.74 0.23 13.58
N LEU A 65 2.83 -0.73 12.65
CA LEU A 65 2.03 -0.76 11.41
C LEU A 65 0.57 -1.12 11.70
N GLN A 66 -0.33 -0.15 11.62
CA GLN A 66 -1.76 -0.37 11.86
C GLN A 66 -2.47 -0.91 10.63
N PHE A 67 -2.16 -0.35 9.46
CA PHE A 67 -2.81 -0.69 8.21
C PHE A 67 -1.83 -0.57 7.04
N ASP A 68 -1.92 -1.48 6.09
CA ASP A 68 -1.14 -1.43 4.85
C ASP A 68 -2.05 -1.65 3.65
N LEU A 69 -1.84 -0.86 2.60
CA LEU A 69 -2.60 -0.90 1.37
C LEU A 69 -1.63 -0.88 0.20
N MET A 70 -1.75 -1.88 -0.67
CA MET A 70 -1.10 -1.89 -1.98
C MET A 70 -2.18 -1.92 -3.03
N MET A 71 -2.10 -1.00 -3.99
CA MET A 71 -3.10 -0.87 -5.05
C MET A 71 -2.43 -0.58 -6.38
N GLY A 72 -2.89 -1.23 -7.44
CA GLY A 72 -2.37 -0.97 -8.78
C GLY A 72 -3.30 -1.46 -9.87
N ASN A 73 -3.16 -0.87 -11.05
CA ASN A 73 -3.96 -1.21 -12.21
C ASN A 73 -3.40 -2.49 -12.86
N ILE A 74 -4.29 -3.40 -13.21
CA ILE A 74 -3.95 -4.61 -13.96
C ILE A 74 -4.96 -4.78 -15.08
N MET A 75 -4.44 -4.96 -16.29
CA MET A 75 -5.27 -5.12 -17.48
C MET A 75 -5.57 -6.60 -17.74
N PRO A 76 -6.75 -6.97 -18.26
CA PRO A 76 -7.08 -8.35 -18.63
C PRO A 76 -6.10 -9.00 -19.60
N GLN A 77 -5.48 -8.21 -20.47
CA GLN A 77 -4.48 -8.66 -21.44
C GLN A 77 -3.05 -8.70 -20.90
N SER A 78 -2.83 -8.40 -19.62
CA SER A 78 -1.50 -8.45 -19.01
C SER A 78 -0.94 -9.87 -18.99
N GLY A 79 0.38 -9.98 -18.87
CA GLY A 79 1.10 -11.22 -18.60
C GLY A 79 0.78 -11.83 -17.24
N PHE A 80 -0.17 -11.32 -16.47
CA PHE A 80 -0.69 -11.94 -15.25
C PHE A 80 -2.08 -12.59 -15.47
N ASN A 81 -2.61 -12.57 -16.69
CA ASN A 81 -3.95 -13.05 -17.00
C ASN A 81 -4.21 -14.52 -16.59
N PHE A 82 -3.20 -15.38 -16.65
CA PHE A 82 -3.33 -16.80 -16.28
C PHE A 82 -3.36 -17.03 -14.77
N TRP A 83 -3.17 -15.99 -13.96
CA TRP A 83 -3.43 -16.07 -12.52
C TRP A 83 -4.91 -15.95 -12.19
N PHE A 84 -5.71 -15.41 -13.10
CA PHE A 84 -7.13 -15.24 -12.92
C PHE A 84 -7.90 -16.43 -13.49
N SER A 85 -9.02 -16.76 -12.87
CA SER A 85 -10.00 -17.65 -13.51
C SER A 85 -10.78 -16.93 -14.60
N LYS A 86 -11.43 -17.71 -15.46
CA LYS A 86 -12.29 -17.17 -16.53
C LYS A 86 -13.37 -16.23 -15.96
N SER A 87 -14.01 -16.59 -14.85
CA SER A 87 -15.03 -15.76 -14.20
C SER A 87 -14.48 -14.46 -13.63
N GLU A 88 -13.23 -14.45 -13.15
CA GLU A 88 -12.58 -13.23 -12.66
C GLU A 88 -12.23 -12.30 -13.84
N LEU A 89 -11.68 -12.85 -14.93
CA LEU A 89 -11.43 -12.11 -16.17
C LEU A 89 -12.72 -11.52 -16.77
N ASP A 90 -13.80 -12.29 -16.77
CA ASP A 90 -15.12 -11.86 -17.26
C ASP A 90 -15.71 -10.72 -16.39
N GLN A 91 -15.42 -10.69 -15.09
CA GLN A 91 -15.82 -9.57 -14.24
C GLN A 91 -14.91 -8.35 -14.43
N MET A 92 -13.60 -8.56 -14.51
CA MET A 92 -12.63 -7.50 -14.71
C MET A 92 -12.83 -6.78 -16.05
N SER A 93 -13.18 -7.51 -17.12
CA SER A 93 -13.44 -6.93 -18.44
C SER A 93 -14.68 -6.02 -18.50
N LYS A 94 -15.58 -6.10 -17.50
CA LYS A 94 -16.74 -5.20 -17.36
C LYS A 94 -16.39 -3.90 -16.65
N CYS A 95 -15.19 -3.80 -16.06
CA CYS A 95 -14.74 -2.62 -15.33
C CYS A 95 -14.13 -1.62 -16.32
N ILE A 96 -14.52 -0.35 -16.19
CA ILE A 96 -13.83 0.77 -16.86
C ILE A 96 -12.50 1.05 -16.15
N ASP A 97 -12.48 0.93 -14.82
CA ASP A 97 -11.27 1.02 -14.00
C ASP A 97 -11.23 -0.18 -13.05
N PHE A 98 -10.19 -1.01 -13.19
CA PHE A 98 -9.94 -2.14 -12.33
C PHE A 98 -8.60 -1.97 -11.62
N ARG A 99 -8.64 -2.09 -10.29
CA ARG A 99 -7.47 -2.03 -9.43
C ARG A 99 -7.37 -3.31 -8.62
N LEU A 100 -6.21 -3.95 -8.65
CA LEU A 100 -5.87 -4.97 -7.69
C LEU A 100 -5.62 -4.30 -6.34
N VAL A 101 -6.20 -4.86 -5.28
CA VAL A 101 -6.05 -4.38 -3.90
C VAL A 101 -5.49 -5.49 -3.04
N VAL A 102 -4.39 -5.19 -2.36
CA VAL A 102 -3.75 -6.05 -1.36
C VAL A 102 -3.68 -5.26 -0.06
N SER A 103 -4.41 -5.66 0.97
CA SER A 103 -4.56 -4.88 2.20
C SER A 103 -4.34 -5.72 3.46
N TYR A 104 -3.78 -5.10 4.48
CA TYR A 104 -3.53 -5.70 5.78
C TYR A 104 -3.99 -4.77 6.89
N THR A 105 -4.57 -5.35 7.93
CA THR A 105 -4.88 -4.67 9.18
C THR A 105 -4.24 -5.45 10.33
N GLN A 106 -3.48 -4.77 11.18
CA GLN A 106 -2.91 -5.41 12.36
C GLN A 106 -3.98 -5.61 13.43
N ASP A 107 -4.79 -4.57 13.67
CA ASP A 107 -5.88 -4.58 14.63
C ASP A 107 -7.15 -4.05 13.96
N SER A 108 -8.08 -4.97 13.70
CA SER A 108 -9.36 -4.66 13.09
C SER A 108 -10.25 -3.74 13.93
N THR A 109 -9.93 -3.51 15.20
CA THR A 109 -10.65 -2.56 16.06
C THR A 109 -10.20 -1.12 15.85
N VAL A 110 -9.00 -0.90 15.32
CA VAL A 110 -8.42 0.43 15.08
C VAL A 110 -8.70 0.91 13.66
N ILE A 111 -8.31 0.11 12.65
CA ILE A 111 -8.60 0.38 11.23
C ILE A 111 -9.13 -0.92 10.60
N PRO A 112 -10.46 -1.16 10.62
CA PRO A 112 -11.04 -2.33 10.00
C PRO A 112 -11.01 -2.22 8.47
N ASN A 113 -10.86 -3.35 7.78
CA ASN A 113 -10.96 -3.41 6.31
C ASN A 113 -12.31 -2.90 5.78
N SER A 114 -13.38 -2.93 6.58
CA SER A 114 -14.68 -2.37 6.18
C SER A 114 -14.61 -0.88 5.88
N TYR A 115 -13.77 -0.11 6.58
CA TYR A 115 -13.59 1.32 6.31
C TYR A 115 -13.00 1.54 4.92
N LEU A 116 -12.01 0.74 4.52
CA LEU A 116 -11.48 0.78 3.16
C LEU A 116 -12.58 0.46 2.13
N LEU A 117 -13.38 -0.59 2.37
CA LEU A 117 -14.46 -0.97 1.46
C LEU A 117 -15.54 0.11 1.33
N GLU A 118 -15.87 0.80 2.42
CA GLU A 118 -16.81 1.92 2.43
C GLU A 118 -16.28 3.10 1.60
N GLN A 119 -15.00 3.45 1.76
CA GLN A 119 -14.37 4.56 1.03
C GLN A 119 -14.21 4.24 -0.47
N LEU A 120 -13.87 2.99 -0.81
CA LEU A 120 -13.91 2.48 -2.18
C LEU A 120 -15.32 2.62 -2.78
N LYS A 121 -16.36 2.21 -2.04
CA LYS A 121 -17.76 2.32 -2.47
C LYS A 121 -18.22 3.76 -2.66
N GLN A 122 -17.87 4.66 -1.75
CA GLN A 122 -18.15 6.10 -1.88
C GLN A 122 -17.49 6.71 -3.13
N SER A 123 -16.34 6.15 -3.50
CA SER A 123 -15.61 6.49 -4.71
C SER A 123 -16.10 5.72 -5.95
N GLY A 124 -17.22 4.99 -5.86
CA GLY A 124 -17.83 4.29 -6.99
C GLY A 124 -17.21 2.93 -7.34
N PHE A 125 -16.31 2.41 -6.52
CA PHE A 125 -15.77 1.06 -6.70
C PHE A 125 -16.64 0.00 -6.01
N GLN A 126 -16.77 -1.16 -6.63
CA GLN A 126 -17.31 -2.37 -6.04
C GLN A 126 -16.19 -3.39 -5.83
N LYS A 127 -16.29 -4.15 -4.73
CA LYS A 127 -15.38 -5.26 -4.44
C LYS A 127 -15.70 -6.44 -5.37
N ILE A 128 -14.67 -7.02 -5.97
CA ILE A 128 -14.71 -8.29 -6.70
C ILE A 128 -13.79 -9.28 -5.96
N GLU A 129 -14.29 -10.47 -5.71
CA GLU A 129 -13.48 -11.54 -5.15
C GLU A 129 -12.53 -12.11 -6.21
N LEU A 130 -11.26 -12.27 -5.84
CA LEU A 130 -10.20 -12.78 -6.72
C LEU A 130 -9.55 -14.02 -6.08
N SER A 131 -10.31 -15.11 -5.97
CA SER A 131 -9.89 -16.32 -5.27
C SER A 131 -8.75 -17.06 -5.97
N ASP A 132 -8.82 -17.19 -7.29
CA ASP A 132 -7.78 -17.87 -8.08
C ASP A 132 -6.52 -17.02 -8.13
N PHE A 133 -6.67 -15.72 -8.43
CA PHE A 133 -5.54 -14.78 -8.40
C PHE A 133 -4.87 -14.77 -7.02
N LYS A 134 -5.64 -14.70 -5.93
CA LYS A 134 -5.09 -14.74 -4.57
C LYS A 134 -4.29 -16.02 -4.35
N THR A 135 -4.79 -17.16 -4.82
CA THR A 135 -4.10 -18.45 -4.66
C THR A 135 -2.74 -18.43 -5.36
N HIS A 136 -2.70 -17.99 -6.63
CA HIS A 136 -1.45 -17.88 -7.39
C HIS A 136 -0.50 -16.82 -6.80
N PHE A 137 -1.03 -15.66 -6.40
CA PHE A 137 -0.27 -14.60 -5.76
C PHE A 137 0.41 -15.09 -4.48
N LEU A 138 -0.30 -15.87 -3.66
CA LEU A 138 0.25 -16.40 -2.41
C LEU A 138 1.33 -17.48 -2.62
N GLN A 139 1.32 -18.15 -3.78
CA GLN A 139 2.33 -19.12 -4.18
C GLN A 139 3.59 -18.48 -4.77
N HIS A 140 3.56 -17.18 -5.10
CA HIS A 140 4.73 -16.47 -5.62
C HIS A 140 5.83 -16.35 -4.55
N PRO A 141 7.13 -16.49 -4.87
CA PRO A 141 8.21 -16.38 -3.88
C PRO A 141 8.19 -15.08 -3.07
N ASP A 142 7.88 -13.96 -3.71
CA ASP A 142 7.77 -12.66 -3.03
C ASP A 142 6.65 -12.61 -1.98
N SER A 143 5.63 -13.47 -2.07
CA SER A 143 4.54 -13.52 -1.08
C SER A 143 5.02 -14.00 0.29
N GLU A 144 5.92 -14.99 0.31
CA GLU A 144 6.49 -15.47 1.56
C GLU A 144 7.39 -14.41 2.20
N LEU A 145 8.25 -13.78 1.40
CA LEU A 145 9.17 -12.72 1.85
C LEU A 145 8.44 -11.51 2.45
N ASN A 146 7.22 -11.22 1.98
CA ASN A 146 6.42 -10.09 2.44
C ASN A 146 5.26 -10.48 3.37
N SER A 147 5.18 -11.75 3.79
CA SER A 147 4.12 -12.26 4.66
C SER A 147 2.69 -12.00 4.14
N PHE A 148 2.48 -12.07 2.82
CA PHE A 148 1.19 -11.77 2.21
C PHE A 148 0.06 -12.73 2.57
N LYS A 149 0.36 -13.85 3.24
CA LYS A 149 -0.65 -14.73 3.85
C LYS A 149 -1.58 -14.00 4.81
N LEU A 150 -1.12 -12.90 5.41
CA LEU A 150 -1.92 -12.06 6.32
C LEU A 150 -2.78 -11.02 5.59
N TYR A 151 -2.60 -10.84 4.29
CA TYR A 151 -3.25 -9.79 3.51
C TYR A 151 -4.53 -10.31 2.87
N GLN A 152 -5.52 -9.42 2.79
CA GLN A 152 -6.68 -9.58 1.93
C GLN A 152 -6.29 -9.17 0.51
N VAL A 153 -6.68 -9.98 -0.48
CA VAL A 153 -6.45 -9.73 -1.90
C VAL A 153 -7.81 -9.73 -2.59
N PHE A 154 -8.15 -8.66 -3.27
CA PHE A 154 -9.41 -8.50 -4.00
C PHE A 154 -9.29 -7.45 -5.12
N GLY A 155 -10.28 -7.40 -5.99
CA GLY A 155 -10.38 -6.38 -7.04
C GLY A 155 -11.29 -5.24 -6.63
N ALA A 156 -10.88 -4.00 -6.88
CA ALA A 156 -11.75 -2.84 -6.85
C ALA A 156 -12.13 -2.49 -8.30
N CYS A 157 -13.41 -2.57 -8.62
CA CYS A 157 -13.93 -2.36 -9.97
C CYS A 157 -14.88 -1.18 -10.04
N ARG A 158 -14.71 -0.33 -11.04
CA ARG A 158 -15.62 0.76 -11.33
C ARG A 158 -16.21 0.53 -12.73
N VAL A 159 -17.54 0.42 -12.80
CA VAL A 159 -18.27 0.15 -14.06
C VAL A 159 -18.68 1.42 -14.80
N GLU A 160 -18.73 2.56 -14.10
CA GLU A 160 -19.08 3.86 -14.67
C GLU A 160 -17.88 4.80 -14.62
N LYS A 161 -17.67 5.59 -15.67
CA LYS A 161 -16.60 6.59 -15.67
C LYS A 161 -16.92 7.62 -14.58
N SER A 162 -15.97 7.84 -13.68
CA SER A 162 -16.08 8.84 -12.63
C SER A 162 -14.76 9.58 -12.48
N ASP A 163 -14.84 10.90 -12.43
CA ASP A 163 -13.69 11.76 -12.13
C ASP A 163 -13.50 11.93 -10.61
N LYS A 164 -14.27 11.19 -9.79
CA LYS A 164 -14.13 11.21 -8.33
C LYS A 164 -12.83 10.48 -7.95
N PRO A 165 -11.89 11.17 -7.25
CA PRO A 165 -10.71 10.51 -6.71
C PRO A 165 -11.12 9.54 -5.60
N LEU A 166 -10.30 8.53 -5.37
CA LEU A 166 -10.40 7.68 -4.19
C LEU A 166 -9.79 8.42 -3.00
N ILE A 167 -10.65 8.88 -2.09
CA ILE A 167 -10.22 9.58 -0.87
C ILE A 167 -10.09 8.53 0.24
N LEU A 168 -8.89 8.46 0.83
CA LEU A 168 -8.57 7.64 1.98
C LEU A 168 -8.42 8.52 3.23
N ASN A 169 -9.33 8.35 4.18
CA ASN A 169 -9.39 9.10 5.42
C ASN A 169 -9.60 8.14 6.60
N PHE A 170 -8.57 8.02 7.44
CA PHE A 170 -8.65 7.27 8.68
C PHE A 170 -8.50 8.22 9.88
N PRO A 171 -9.33 8.08 10.92
CA PRO A 171 -9.27 8.96 12.08
C PRO A 171 -7.87 9.08 12.67
N GLY A 172 -7.41 10.32 12.88
CA GLY A 172 -6.10 10.62 13.42
C GLY A 172 -4.95 10.63 12.41
N TYR A 173 -5.19 10.33 11.14
CA TYR A 173 -4.21 10.42 10.07
C TYR A 173 -4.57 11.53 9.08
N SER A 174 -3.58 11.97 8.29
CA SER A 174 -3.83 12.89 7.18
C SER A 174 -4.63 12.19 6.08
N GLU A 175 -5.50 12.95 5.42
CA GLU A 175 -6.22 12.45 4.25
C GLU A 175 -5.28 12.24 3.06
N ILE A 176 -5.52 11.19 2.28
CA ILE A 176 -4.81 10.90 1.02
C ILE A 176 -5.82 10.79 -0.12
N SER A 177 -5.54 11.46 -1.23
CA SER A 177 -6.32 11.36 -2.46
C SER A 177 -5.55 10.56 -3.50
N LEU A 178 -6.11 9.44 -3.95
CA LEU A 178 -5.59 8.60 -5.02
C LEU A 178 -6.40 8.80 -6.30
N ASN A 179 -5.70 9.09 -7.40
CA ASN A 179 -6.30 9.16 -8.73
C ASN A 179 -6.30 7.80 -9.42
#